data_AF-A0A7J7SB60-F1
#
_entry.id   AF-A0A7J7SB60-F1
#
_cell.length_a   1.000
_cell.length_b   1.000
_cell.length_c   1.000
_cell.angle_alpha   90.00
_cell.angle_beta   90.00
_cell.angle_gamma   90.00
#
_symmetry.space_group_name_H-M   'P 1'
#
loop_
_entity.id
_entity.type
_entity.pdbx_description
1 polymer ?
#
loop_
_entity_poly.entity_id
_entity_poly.type
_entity_poly.pdbx_seq_one_letter_code
_entity_poly.pdbx_strand_id
1 'polypeptide(L)'
;MVWLPGGAFQTGSASIFDGSALAAYEDVLVVTTQYRLGMFGFFNTGDKHAPGNWAFMDQLAALTWVQENIEFFGGDPRSVTIFGESAGAISVSSLILSPLAQDLFHKAIMESGVAILPYLKAPEEKRNEDVARSFTRMVDGFFFPDEPLELLIKKTFRSVPSIIGVNNHECGFLLPMKEFPEILRGSNKSLALQLLHTILHIPSQHLHFVADEYFHGEQSIFEIRNNFLDLLGDVFFVVPGLITARCHRDAGAPVYFYEFQHRPHCFKDSKPAFVKADHTDEIRFVFGGAFLKGDVVMFEGATEEEKLLSRKMMRYWANFARTGNPNGAGLPRWPAYDQKEQYLQLDLNLSVGQGLRAQKVEFWMETLPLIMATSGGAQLGPLCSFIFLSLLLPFFSSFSHGGGISV
;
A
#
# COMPACT_ATOMS: atom_id res chain seq x y z
N MET A 1 -17.13 7.54 -5.06
CA MET A 1 -15.78 7.08 -4.68
C MET A 1 -15.68 7.13 -3.16
N VAL A 2 -15.40 6.00 -2.52
CA VAL A 2 -15.40 5.84 -1.06
C VAL A 2 -13.94 5.70 -0.59
N TRP A 3 -13.47 6.67 0.17
CA TRP A 3 -12.12 6.74 0.71
C TRP A 3 -12.01 6.03 2.05
N LEU A 4 -11.00 5.16 2.14
CA LEU A 4 -10.53 4.54 3.38
C LEU A 4 -9.21 5.22 3.77
N PRO A 5 -9.15 5.99 4.87
CA PRO A 5 -7.94 6.70 5.27
C PRO A 5 -6.82 5.73 5.70
N GLY A 6 -5.56 6.10 5.47
CA GLY A 6 -4.39 5.38 5.97
C GLY A 6 -4.08 5.65 7.46
N GLY A 7 -2.84 5.34 7.88
CA GLY A 7 -2.36 5.58 9.26
C GLY A 7 -1.98 4.32 10.05
N ALA A 8 -1.44 3.32 9.35
CA ALA A 8 -0.95 2.06 9.93
C ALA A 8 -1.96 1.33 10.83
N PHE A 9 -3.26 1.59 10.63
CA PHE A 9 -4.35 1.11 11.49
C PHE A 9 -4.32 1.60 12.95
N GLN A 10 -3.48 2.58 13.28
CA GLN A 10 -3.33 3.12 14.65
C GLN A 10 -3.81 4.56 14.76
N THR A 11 -3.59 5.33 13.70
CA THR A 11 -3.96 6.74 13.59
C THR A 11 -4.69 6.97 12.27
N GLY A 12 -5.11 8.21 12.02
CA GLY A 12 -5.85 8.59 10.83
C GLY A 12 -7.24 9.09 11.16
N SER A 13 -7.79 9.90 10.26
CA SER A 13 -9.16 10.38 10.35
C SER A 13 -9.68 10.75 8.97
N ALA A 14 -10.97 10.49 8.72
CA ALA A 14 -11.64 10.92 7.49
C ALA A 14 -11.59 12.45 7.29
N SER A 15 -11.64 13.21 8.38
CA SER A 15 -11.72 14.68 8.35
C SER A 15 -10.45 15.37 7.83
N ILE A 16 -9.34 14.62 7.70
CA ILE A 16 -8.09 15.14 7.13
C ILE A 16 -8.23 15.28 5.61
N PHE A 17 -9.08 14.48 4.98
CA PHE A 17 -9.18 14.40 3.51
C PHE A 17 -10.40 15.19 3.01
N ASP A 18 -10.15 16.38 2.48
CA ASP A 18 -11.18 17.19 1.83
C ASP A 18 -11.37 16.74 0.37
N GLY A 19 -12.51 16.08 0.11
CA GLY A 19 -12.89 15.59 -1.21
C GLY A 19 -13.51 16.63 -2.16
N SER A 20 -13.64 17.90 -1.75
CA SER A 20 -14.40 18.91 -2.50
C SER A 20 -13.80 19.24 -3.85
N ALA A 21 -12.47 19.33 -3.96
CA ALA A 21 -11.81 19.58 -5.24
C ALA A 21 -12.02 18.41 -6.21
N LEU A 22 -11.76 17.17 -5.77
CA LEU A 22 -12.01 15.98 -6.59
C LEU A 22 -13.48 15.90 -7.03
N ALA A 23 -14.43 16.14 -6.11
CA ALA A 23 -15.85 16.13 -6.42
C ALA A 23 -16.24 17.20 -7.45
N ALA A 24 -15.76 18.44 -7.28
CA ALA A 24 -16.12 19.55 -8.15
C ALA A 24 -15.48 19.48 -9.54
N TYR A 25 -14.20 19.12 -9.63
CA TYR A 25 -13.48 19.05 -10.91
C TYR A 25 -13.88 17.84 -11.75
N GLU A 26 -14.26 16.75 -11.09
CA GLU A 26 -14.49 15.47 -11.74
C GLU A 26 -15.93 14.97 -11.61
N ASP A 27 -16.88 15.75 -11.10
CA ASP A 27 -18.30 15.37 -11.09
C ASP A 27 -18.52 13.93 -10.55
N VAL A 28 -17.96 13.69 -9.36
CA VAL A 28 -18.07 12.43 -8.63
C VAL A 28 -18.46 12.70 -7.18
N LEU A 29 -19.25 11.81 -6.58
CA LEU A 29 -19.41 11.84 -5.13
C LEU A 29 -18.18 11.26 -4.45
N VAL A 30 -17.62 12.00 -3.49
CA VAL A 30 -16.53 11.53 -2.62
C VAL A 30 -17.10 11.32 -1.22
N VAL A 31 -16.94 10.10 -0.70
CA VAL A 31 -17.36 9.71 0.65
C VAL A 31 -16.10 9.35 1.43
N THR A 32 -15.82 10.01 2.55
CA THR A 32 -14.70 9.66 3.42
C THR A 32 -15.23 8.95 4.67
N THR A 33 -14.64 7.81 5.03
CA THR A 33 -15.18 6.94 6.10
C THR A 33 -14.22 6.85 7.28
N GLN A 34 -14.78 6.67 8.48
CA GLN A 34 -14.02 6.34 9.69
C GLN A 34 -14.24 4.88 10.05
N TYR A 35 -13.24 4.29 10.68
CA TYR A 35 -13.28 2.95 11.25
C TYR A 35 -12.45 2.92 12.53
N ARG A 36 -12.71 1.94 13.41
CA ARG A 36 -11.97 1.81 14.67
C ARG A 36 -10.49 1.51 14.41
N LEU A 37 -9.62 2.11 15.22
CA LEU A 37 -8.16 2.00 15.11
C LEU A 37 -7.55 1.35 16.36
N GLY A 38 -6.31 0.89 16.25
CA GLY A 38 -5.53 0.29 17.32
C GLY A 38 -6.24 -0.90 17.97
N MET A 39 -6.14 -0.99 19.29
CA MET A 39 -6.82 -2.01 20.08
C MET A 39 -8.35 -2.04 19.85
N PHE A 40 -9.00 -0.90 19.64
CA PHE A 40 -10.45 -0.88 19.38
C PHE A 40 -10.82 -1.48 18.02
N GLY A 41 -9.93 -1.41 17.04
CA GLY A 41 -10.12 -1.94 15.70
C GLY A 41 -9.75 -3.42 15.57
N PHE A 42 -8.83 -3.92 16.40
CA PHE A 42 -8.16 -5.20 16.11
C PHE A 42 -7.90 -6.09 17.33
N PHE A 43 -8.34 -5.70 18.52
CA PHE A 43 -8.27 -6.57 19.69
C PHE A 43 -8.94 -7.91 19.41
N ASN A 44 -8.20 -8.99 19.66
CA ASN A 44 -8.69 -10.33 19.49
C ASN A 44 -8.16 -11.26 20.59
N THR A 45 -8.96 -12.23 20.99
CA THR A 45 -8.60 -13.27 21.97
C THR A 45 -8.21 -14.58 21.30
N GLY A 46 -8.32 -14.67 19.97
CA GLY A 46 -8.17 -15.91 19.21
C GLY A 46 -9.32 -16.91 19.45
N ASP A 47 -10.46 -16.42 19.95
CA ASP A 47 -11.68 -17.19 20.14
C ASP A 47 -12.91 -16.32 19.85
N LYS A 48 -14.11 -16.89 20.04
CA LYS A 48 -15.38 -16.23 19.75
C LYS A 48 -15.70 -15.01 20.64
N HIS A 49 -14.99 -14.80 21.74
CA HIS A 49 -15.30 -13.71 22.68
C HIS A 49 -14.78 -12.36 22.17
N ALA A 50 -13.66 -12.35 21.45
CA ALA A 50 -13.19 -11.22 20.66
C ALA A 50 -12.54 -11.75 19.37
N PRO A 51 -13.31 -11.95 18.29
CA PRO A 51 -12.80 -12.52 17.04
C PRO A 51 -11.79 -11.63 16.30
N GLY A 52 -11.77 -10.32 16.57
CA GLY A 52 -10.88 -9.36 15.89
C GLY A 52 -11.52 -8.74 14.64
N ASN A 53 -10.67 -8.15 13.78
CA ASN A 53 -11.07 -7.56 12.49
C ASN A 53 -12.20 -6.49 12.57
N TRP A 54 -12.40 -5.86 13.72
CA TRP A 54 -13.49 -4.91 13.96
C TRP A 54 -13.47 -3.71 13.03
N ALA A 55 -12.28 -3.19 12.72
CA ALA A 55 -12.12 -2.10 11.76
C ALA A 55 -12.64 -2.47 10.36
N PHE A 56 -12.39 -3.70 9.90
CA PHE A 56 -12.90 -4.18 8.62
C PHE A 56 -14.43 -4.33 8.65
N MET A 57 -14.99 -4.74 9.78
CA MET A 57 -16.44 -4.77 9.98
C MET A 57 -17.07 -3.38 9.95
N ASP A 58 -16.39 -2.36 10.50
CA ASP A 58 -16.85 -0.97 10.41
C ASP A 58 -16.86 -0.48 8.96
N GLN A 59 -15.84 -0.83 8.18
CA GLN A 59 -15.75 -0.49 6.75
C GLN A 59 -16.85 -1.19 5.94
N LEU A 60 -17.14 -2.46 6.23
CA LEU A 60 -18.30 -3.16 5.65
C LEU A 60 -19.61 -2.45 5.97
N ALA A 61 -19.82 -2.07 7.23
CA ALA A 61 -21.02 -1.33 7.65
C ALA A 61 -21.13 0.02 6.92
N ALA A 62 -20.03 0.75 6.74
CA ALA A 62 -20.00 1.99 5.98
C ALA A 62 -20.35 1.77 4.50
N LEU A 63 -19.85 0.70 3.88
CA LEU A 63 -20.17 0.36 2.49
C LEU A 63 -21.64 -0.09 2.33
N THR A 64 -22.19 -0.83 3.28
CA THR A 64 -23.62 -1.14 3.33
C THR A 64 -24.45 0.14 3.41
N TRP A 65 -24.05 1.08 4.27
CA TRP A 65 -24.71 2.39 4.35
C TRP A 65 -24.66 3.13 3.01
N VAL A 66 -23.51 3.10 2.31
CA VAL A 66 -23.39 3.69 0.97
C VAL A 66 -24.36 3.01 0.00
N GLN A 67 -24.44 1.68 -0.03
CA GLN A 67 -25.38 0.96 -0.89
C GLN A 67 -26.84 1.36 -0.63
N GLU A 68 -27.21 1.54 0.64
CA GLU A 68 -28.59 1.85 1.04
C GLU A 68 -28.96 3.33 0.88
N ASN A 69 -27.99 4.26 0.87
CA ASN A 69 -28.28 5.68 1.03
C ASN A 69 -27.69 6.59 -0.06
N ILE A 70 -26.68 6.16 -0.82
CA ILE A 70 -25.94 7.10 -1.68
C ILE A 70 -26.79 7.69 -2.81
N GLU A 71 -27.87 7.02 -3.20
CA GLU A 71 -28.82 7.54 -4.18
C GLU A 71 -29.48 8.86 -3.74
N PHE A 72 -29.73 9.05 -2.44
CA PHE A 72 -30.30 10.29 -1.89
C PHE A 72 -29.35 11.48 -1.97
N PHE A 73 -28.06 11.22 -2.22
CA PHE A 73 -27.02 12.23 -2.45
C PHE A 73 -26.68 12.40 -3.94
N GLY A 74 -27.40 11.71 -4.84
CA GLY A 74 -27.19 11.75 -6.29
C GLY A 74 -26.18 10.72 -6.81
N GLY A 75 -25.80 9.72 -6.01
CA GLY A 75 -24.87 8.66 -6.42
C GLY A 75 -25.57 7.45 -7.05
N ASP A 76 -24.81 6.63 -7.79
CA ASP A 76 -25.27 5.32 -8.24
C ASP A 76 -24.66 4.21 -7.35
N PRO A 77 -25.46 3.49 -6.53
CA PRO A 77 -24.96 2.39 -5.70
C PRO A 77 -24.33 1.26 -6.54
N ARG A 78 -24.66 1.16 -7.83
CA ARG A 78 -24.10 0.18 -8.77
C ARG A 78 -22.77 0.63 -9.41
N SER A 79 -22.26 1.79 -9.02
CA SER A 79 -20.97 2.31 -9.48
C SER A 79 -20.12 2.87 -8.34
N VAL A 80 -19.99 2.08 -7.28
CA VAL A 80 -19.12 2.39 -6.15
C VAL A 80 -17.68 1.95 -6.42
N THR A 81 -16.74 2.89 -6.29
CA THR A 81 -15.29 2.63 -6.28
C THR A 81 -14.76 2.87 -4.88
N ILE A 82 -14.10 1.87 -4.30
CA ILE A 82 -13.35 2.04 -3.04
C ILE A 82 -11.90 2.40 -3.37
N PHE A 83 -11.32 3.32 -2.62
CA PHE A 83 -9.93 3.70 -2.75
C PHE A 83 -9.34 4.07 -1.40
N GLY A 84 -8.04 3.89 -1.25
CA GLY A 84 -7.35 4.13 0.01
C GLY A 84 -5.85 4.13 -0.21
N GLU A 85 -5.12 4.70 0.75
CA GLU A 85 -3.67 4.73 0.78
C GLU A 85 -3.12 4.03 2.04
N SER A 86 -1.97 3.37 1.91
CA SER A 86 -1.31 2.67 3.02
C SER A 86 -2.26 1.67 3.69
N ALA A 87 -2.52 1.81 5.00
CA ALA A 87 -3.52 0.99 5.72
C ALA A 87 -4.94 1.05 5.11
N GLY A 88 -5.30 2.15 4.46
CA GLY A 88 -6.53 2.27 3.68
C GLY A 88 -6.49 1.41 2.42
N ALA A 89 -5.35 1.36 1.72
CA ALA A 89 -5.16 0.48 0.56
C ALA A 89 -5.12 -1.01 0.96
N ILE A 90 -4.52 -1.33 2.12
CA ILE A 90 -4.60 -2.65 2.74
C ILE A 90 -6.07 -3.02 2.99
N SER A 91 -6.86 -2.07 3.49
CA SER A 91 -8.30 -2.26 3.71
C SER A 91 -9.06 -2.50 2.41
N VAL A 92 -8.78 -1.73 1.35
CA VAL A 92 -9.34 -1.96 0.01
C VAL A 92 -9.01 -3.36 -0.50
N SER A 93 -7.75 -3.76 -0.44
CA SER A 93 -7.29 -5.09 -0.84
C SER A 93 -7.95 -6.19 0.00
N SER A 94 -8.11 -5.96 1.29
CA SER A 94 -8.77 -6.88 2.24
C SER A 94 -10.26 -7.08 1.93
N LEU A 95 -10.97 -6.02 1.59
CA LEU A 95 -12.39 -6.06 1.21
C LEU A 95 -12.58 -6.82 -0.11
N ILE A 96 -11.67 -6.69 -1.09
CA ILE A 96 -11.71 -7.48 -2.34
C ILE A 96 -11.65 -8.99 -2.06
N LEU A 97 -10.83 -9.37 -1.06
CA LEU A 97 -10.64 -10.78 -0.68
C LEU A 97 -11.76 -11.32 0.21
N SER A 98 -12.58 -10.45 0.80
CA SER A 98 -13.63 -10.85 1.72
C SER A 98 -14.94 -11.19 0.98
N PRO A 99 -15.53 -12.37 1.20
CA PRO A 99 -16.85 -12.68 0.66
C PRO A 99 -17.95 -11.78 1.24
N LEU A 100 -17.73 -11.19 2.42
CA LEU A 100 -18.69 -10.30 3.07
C LEU A 100 -18.85 -8.95 2.36
N ALA A 101 -17.83 -8.53 1.59
CA ALA A 101 -17.88 -7.28 0.84
C ALA A 101 -18.48 -7.43 -0.57
N GLN A 102 -18.94 -8.64 -0.90
CA GLN A 102 -19.48 -8.95 -2.21
C GLN A 102 -20.64 -8.02 -2.55
N ASP A 103 -20.62 -7.48 -3.77
CA ASP A 103 -21.63 -6.54 -4.31
C ASP A 103 -21.70 -5.17 -3.61
N LEU A 104 -20.85 -4.87 -2.62
CA LEU A 104 -20.80 -3.55 -1.97
C LEU A 104 -20.01 -2.50 -2.77
N PHE A 105 -19.14 -2.94 -3.69
CA PHE A 105 -18.37 -2.07 -4.57
C PHE A 105 -18.03 -2.77 -5.90
N HIS A 106 -17.56 -1.98 -6.86
CA HIS A 106 -17.50 -2.37 -8.27
C HIS A 106 -16.11 -2.18 -8.89
N LYS A 107 -15.25 -1.38 -8.24
CA LYS A 107 -13.91 -0.98 -8.68
C LYS A 107 -13.07 -0.68 -7.43
N ALA A 108 -11.77 -0.88 -7.53
CA ALA A 108 -10.84 -0.67 -6.42
C ALA A 108 -9.59 0.12 -6.83
N ILE A 109 -9.08 0.97 -5.95
CA ILE A 109 -7.79 1.64 -6.13
C ILE A 109 -6.97 1.44 -4.85
N MET A 110 -5.77 0.88 -5.00
CA MET A 110 -4.85 0.54 -3.90
C MET A 110 -3.58 1.38 -4.07
N GLU A 111 -3.45 2.42 -3.26
CA GLU A 111 -2.33 3.36 -3.28
C GLU A 111 -1.33 2.93 -2.19
N SER A 112 -0.18 2.38 -2.58
CA SER A 112 0.92 2.10 -1.64
C SER A 112 0.54 1.17 -0.48
N GLY A 113 -0.25 0.11 -0.75
CA GLY A 113 -0.59 -0.92 0.25
C GLY A 113 -1.53 -2.03 -0.25
N VAL A 114 -1.34 -3.27 0.22
CA VAL A 114 -2.11 -4.47 -0.20
C VAL A 114 -2.28 -5.48 0.95
N ALA A 115 -3.19 -6.47 0.82
CA ALA A 115 -3.50 -7.41 1.89
C ALA A 115 -2.41 -8.46 2.18
N ILE A 116 -1.49 -8.68 1.24
CA ILE A 116 -0.36 -9.61 1.38
C ILE A 116 0.89 -8.95 1.96
N LEU A 117 0.75 -7.78 2.59
CA LEU A 117 1.87 -7.16 3.27
C LEU A 117 2.35 -8.07 4.41
N PRO A 118 3.64 -8.40 4.43
CA PRO A 118 4.14 -9.49 5.29
C PRO A 118 3.88 -9.26 6.78
N TYR A 119 4.01 -8.00 7.22
CA TYR A 119 3.85 -7.61 8.62
C TYR A 119 2.40 -7.62 9.13
N LEU A 120 1.43 -8.08 8.34
CA LEU A 120 0.02 -8.15 8.75
C LEU A 120 -0.35 -9.47 9.41
N LYS A 121 0.47 -10.51 9.30
CA LYS A 121 0.16 -11.87 9.76
C LYS A 121 0.23 -11.99 11.29
N ALA A 122 -0.78 -12.63 11.88
CA ALA A 122 -0.72 -13.04 13.28
C ALA A 122 0.38 -14.10 13.51
N PRO A 123 1.12 -14.03 14.62
CA PRO A 123 2.10 -15.06 14.95
C PRO A 123 1.35 -16.36 15.26
N GLU A 124 1.89 -17.50 14.84
CA GLU A 124 1.28 -18.82 15.09
C GLU A 124 1.35 -19.23 16.58
N GLU A 125 2.25 -18.64 17.37
CA GLU A 125 2.38 -18.85 18.81
C GLU A 125 2.13 -17.56 19.60
N LYS A 126 1.20 -17.61 20.57
CA LYS A 126 0.91 -16.53 21.52
C LYS A 126 2.08 -16.36 22.50
N ARG A 127 2.85 -15.28 22.37
CA ARG A 127 3.77 -14.79 23.40
C ARG A 127 3.08 -13.77 24.29
N ASN A 128 3.39 -13.76 25.58
CA ASN A 128 2.81 -12.83 26.56
C ASN A 128 3.08 -11.34 26.24
N GLU A 129 4.03 -11.05 25.35
CA GLU A 129 4.34 -9.70 24.84
C GLU A 129 3.45 -9.29 23.64
N ASP A 130 2.62 -10.18 23.09
CA ASP A 130 1.78 -9.92 21.91
C ASP A 130 0.56 -9.03 22.19
N VAL A 131 0.26 -8.75 23.48
CA VAL A 131 -0.85 -7.86 23.88
C VAL A 131 -0.62 -6.41 23.41
N ALA A 132 0.61 -6.05 23.03
CA ALA A 132 1.00 -4.71 22.59
C ALA A 132 1.06 -4.51 21.06
N ARG A 133 0.59 -5.46 20.23
CA ARG A 133 0.53 -5.23 18.78
C ARG A 133 -0.66 -4.36 18.42
N SER A 134 -0.39 -3.16 17.89
CA SER A 134 -1.44 -2.19 17.55
C SER A 134 -2.31 -2.62 16.35
N PHE A 135 -1.83 -3.52 15.49
CA PHE A 135 -2.63 -4.17 14.45
C PHE A 135 -2.10 -5.58 14.14
N THR A 136 -3.01 -6.54 14.02
CA THR A 136 -2.75 -7.87 13.47
C THR A 136 -4.02 -8.35 12.79
N ARG A 137 -3.93 -8.71 11.51
CA ARG A 137 -5.05 -9.27 10.76
C ARG A 137 -5.26 -10.72 11.19
N MET A 138 -6.52 -11.11 11.40
CA MET A 138 -6.89 -12.49 11.73
C MET A 138 -7.52 -13.19 10.53
N VAL A 139 -7.12 -14.44 10.27
CA VAL A 139 -7.90 -15.38 9.45
C VAL A 139 -9.01 -15.92 10.35
N ASP A 140 -10.18 -15.29 10.28
CA ASP A 140 -11.31 -15.54 11.17
C ASP A 140 -12.33 -16.55 10.60
N GLY A 141 -12.13 -16.98 9.34
CA GLY A 141 -13.03 -17.91 8.65
C GLY A 141 -14.29 -17.25 8.07
N PHE A 142 -14.48 -15.94 8.29
CA PHE A 142 -15.66 -15.20 7.82
C PHE A 142 -15.26 -14.01 6.95
N PHE A 143 -14.55 -13.03 7.52
CA PHE A 143 -14.02 -11.91 6.76
C PHE A 143 -12.85 -12.37 5.90
N PHE A 144 -11.90 -13.08 6.50
CA PHE A 144 -10.81 -13.78 5.81
C PHE A 144 -11.05 -15.29 5.91
N PRO A 145 -11.56 -15.94 4.85
CA PRO A 145 -11.78 -17.38 4.86
C PRO A 145 -10.48 -18.20 4.79
N ASP A 146 -9.40 -17.63 4.25
CA ASP A 146 -8.05 -18.21 4.19
C ASP A 146 -7.01 -17.07 4.23
N GLU A 147 -5.73 -17.40 4.20
CA GLU A 147 -4.65 -16.42 4.08
C GLU A 147 -4.79 -15.58 2.79
N PRO A 148 -4.62 -14.24 2.82
CA PRO A 148 -4.81 -13.36 1.67
C PRO A 148 -4.02 -13.78 0.43
N LEU A 149 -2.79 -14.24 0.64
CA LEU A 149 -1.92 -14.73 -0.43
C LEU A 149 -2.48 -16.00 -1.07
N GLU A 150 -3.00 -16.93 -0.26
CA GLU A 150 -3.68 -18.12 -0.75
C GLU A 150 -4.94 -17.77 -1.53
N LEU A 151 -5.72 -16.80 -1.04
CA LEU A 151 -6.92 -16.31 -1.75
C LEU A 151 -6.57 -15.73 -3.12
N LEU A 152 -5.49 -14.94 -3.20
CA LEU A 152 -4.98 -14.37 -4.45
C LEU A 152 -4.48 -15.44 -5.42
N ILE A 153 -3.64 -16.38 -4.95
CA ILE A 153 -3.06 -17.45 -5.77
C ILE A 153 -4.14 -18.39 -6.31
N LYS A 154 -5.06 -18.82 -5.43
CA LYS A 154 -6.19 -19.70 -5.79
C LYS A 154 -7.30 -18.97 -6.55
N LYS A 155 -7.22 -17.63 -6.64
CA LYS A 155 -8.22 -16.76 -7.27
C LYS A 155 -9.62 -16.93 -6.68
N THR A 156 -9.70 -17.19 -5.38
CA THR A 156 -10.96 -17.42 -4.65
C THR A 156 -11.48 -16.11 -4.07
N PHE A 157 -11.56 -15.09 -4.91
CA PHE A 157 -12.09 -13.76 -4.58
C PHE A 157 -12.84 -13.21 -5.78
N ARG A 158 -13.68 -12.19 -5.57
CA ARG A 158 -14.38 -11.54 -6.68
C ARG A 158 -13.46 -10.52 -7.34
N SER A 159 -13.00 -10.84 -8.54
CA SER A 159 -12.20 -9.92 -9.34
C SER A 159 -13.01 -8.68 -9.75
N VAL A 160 -12.46 -7.50 -9.51
CA VAL A 160 -13.00 -6.20 -9.93
C VAL A 160 -11.92 -5.40 -10.65
N PRO A 161 -12.28 -4.49 -11.58
CA PRO A 161 -11.29 -3.59 -12.15
C PRO A 161 -10.51 -2.89 -11.05
N SER A 162 -9.19 -2.85 -11.17
CA SER A 162 -8.30 -2.36 -10.12
C SER A 162 -7.24 -1.38 -10.66
N ILE A 163 -6.99 -0.30 -9.93
CA ILE A 163 -5.71 0.44 -10.00
C ILE A 163 -4.88 0.01 -8.78
N ILE A 164 -3.61 -0.32 -8.99
CA ILE A 164 -2.64 -0.58 -7.92
C ILE A 164 -1.44 0.31 -8.19
N GLY A 165 -0.83 0.90 -7.17
CA GLY A 165 0.39 1.65 -7.39
C GLY A 165 1.22 1.83 -6.14
N VAL A 166 2.40 2.40 -6.36
CA VAL A 166 3.42 2.66 -5.33
C VAL A 166 4.13 3.97 -5.64
N ASN A 167 4.84 4.49 -4.66
CA ASN A 167 5.78 5.60 -4.83
C ASN A 167 7.20 5.06 -5.08
N ASN A 168 8.05 5.83 -5.77
CA ASN A 168 9.40 5.35 -6.12
C ASN A 168 10.41 5.35 -4.96
N HIS A 169 10.00 5.80 -3.77
CA HIS A 169 10.82 5.85 -2.57
C HIS A 169 9.96 5.75 -1.30
N GLU A 170 9.10 4.71 -1.23
CA GLU A 170 8.16 4.43 -0.13
C GLU A 170 8.78 4.54 1.27
N CYS A 171 9.96 3.96 1.46
CA CYS A 171 10.70 4.07 2.72
C CYS A 171 11.75 5.18 2.67
N GLY A 172 11.47 6.30 2.02
CA GLY A 172 12.44 7.35 1.78
C GLY A 172 12.66 8.27 2.97
N PHE A 173 11.59 8.61 3.69
CA PHE A 173 11.66 9.52 4.83
C PHE A 173 10.56 9.27 5.86
N LEU A 174 9.28 9.35 5.50
CA LEU A 174 8.16 9.34 6.45
C LEU A 174 8.18 8.13 7.39
N LEU A 175 8.34 6.93 6.83
CA LEU A 175 8.33 5.68 7.59
C LEU A 175 9.65 5.48 8.38
N PRO A 176 10.85 5.57 7.76
CA PRO A 176 12.12 5.49 8.51
C PRO A 176 12.29 6.51 9.63
N MET A 177 11.78 7.74 9.47
CA MET A 177 11.95 8.80 10.47
C MET A 177 11.38 8.39 11.83
N LYS A 178 10.31 7.59 11.83
CA LYS A 178 9.69 7.10 13.06
C LYS A 178 10.38 5.86 13.63
N GLU A 179 10.81 4.95 12.77
CA GLU A 179 11.32 3.64 13.21
C GLU A 179 12.85 3.57 13.37
N PHE A 180 13.62 4.20 12.47
CA PHE A 180 15.08 4.15 12.42
C PHE A 180 15.68 5.47 11.88
N PRO A 181 15.46 6.62 12.57
CA PRO A 181 15.90 7.93 12.11
C PRO A 181 17.43 8.04 11.95
N GLU A 182 18.21 7.20 12.62
CA GLU A 182 19.67 7.13 12.51
C GLU A 182 20.14 6.82 11.09
N ILE A 183 19.38 6.04 10.34
CA ILE A 183 19.72 5.64 8.96
C ILE A 183 19.68 6.83 8.01
N LEU A 184 18.81 7.82 8.26
CA LEU A 184 18.61 8.97 7.36
C LEU A 184 19.87 9.82 7.18
N ARG A 185 20.79 9.78 8.17
CA ARG A 185 22.07 10.50 8.13
C ARG A 185 23.20 9.78 7.38
N GLY A 186 22.95 8.55 6.93
CA GLY A 186 23.95 7.64 6.39
C GLY A 186 24.08 6.40 7.28
N SER A 187 24.39 5.26 6.67
CA SER A 187 24.48 3.96 7.37
C SER A 187 25.73 3.19 6.98
N ASN A 188 26.20 2.31 7.85
CA ASN A 188 27.23 1.33 7.50
C ASN A 188 26.60 -0.06 7.26
N LYS A 189 27.32 -0.92 6.53
CA LYS A 189 26.79 -2.24 6.11
C LYS A 189 26.42 -3.12 7.30
N SER A 190 27.17 -3.04 8.41
CA SER A 190 26.89 -3.82 9.62
C SER A 190 25.56 -3.44 10.25
N LEU A 191 25.30 -2.13 10.42
CA LEU A 191 24.05 -1.63 10.98
C LEU A 191 22.87 -1.96 10.06
N ALA A 192 23.03 -1.75 8.74
CA ALA A 192 22.00 -2.10 7.76
C ALA A 192 21.63 -3.59 7.83
N LEU A 193 22.62 -4.49 7.86
CA LEU A 193 22.36 -5.94 7.95
C LEU A 193 21.76 -6.36 9.30
N GLN A 194 22.16 -5.72 10.40
CA GLN A 194 21.57 -5.98 11.72
C GLN A 194 20.08 -5.57 11.74
N LEU A 195 19.75 -4.42 11.15
CA LEU A 195 18.36 -3.99 11.01
C LEU A 195 17.59 -4.92 10.07
N LEU A 196 18.15 -5.35 8.93
CA LEU A 196 17.52 -6.34 8.06
C LEU A 196 17.20 -7.65 8.79
N HIS A 197 18.14 -8.15 9.59
CA HIS A 197 17.92 -9.32 10.42
C HIS A 197 16.76 -9.12 11.40
N THR A 198 16.69 -7.94 12.02
CA THR A 198 15.70 -7.64 13.06
C THR A 198 14.31 -7.42 12.46
N ILE A 199 14.24 -6.67 11.35
CA ILE A 199 13.00 -6.24 10.71
C ILE A 199 12.40 -7.37 9.87
N LEU A 200 13.24 -8.06 9.09
CA LEU A 200 12.80 -9.09 8.16
C LEU A 200 12.99 -10.51 8.71
N HIS A 201 13.54 -10.68 9.91
CA HIS A 201 13.79 -11.99 10.51
C HIS A 201 14.54 -12.97 9.61
N ILE A 202 15.32 -12.45 8.64
CA ILE A 202 16.11 -13.27 7.73
C ILE A 202 17.27 -13.87 8.54
N PRO A 203 17.41 -15.20 8.62
CA PRO A 203 18.48 -15.81 9.40
C PRO A 203 19.85 -15.27 8.99
N SER A 204 20.73 -15.06 9.97
CA SER A 204 22.05 -14.42 9.75
C SER A 204 22.87 -15.07 8.64
N GLN A 205 22.77 -16.40 8.50
CA GLN A 205 23.42 -17.18 7.45
C GLN A 205 22.96 -16.81 6.03
N HIS A 206 21.77 -16.22 5.85
CA HIS A 206 21.22 -15.83 4.55
C HIS A 206 21.32 -14.33 4.24
N LEU A 207 21.70 -13.50 5.22
CA LEU A 207 21.78 -12.05 5.03
C LEU A 207 22.77 -11.64 3.95
N HIS A 208 23.82 -12.44 3.70
CA HIS A 208 24.80 -12.14 2.67
C HIS A 208 24.19 -12.16 1.26
N PHE A 209 23.20 -13.03 0.97
CA PHE A 209 22.52 -13.03 -0.33
C PHE A 209 21.71 -11.75 -0.56
N VAL A 210 21.04 -11.26 0.48
CA VAL A 210 20.37 -9.96 0.45
C VAL A 210 21.38 -8.83 0.28
N ALA A 211 22.52 -8.97 0.95
CA ALA A 211 23.59 -7.99 0.85
C ALA A 211 24.21 -7.94 -0.55
N ASP A 212 24.35 -9.08 -1.21
CA ASP A 212 24.88 -9.17 -2.57
C ASP A 212 23.89 -8.63 -3.59
N GLU A 213 22.59 -8.67 -3.30
CA GLU A 213 21.53 -8.13 -4.16
C GLU A 213 21.39 -6.60 -4.04
N TYR A 214 21.67 -6.00 -2.88
CA TYR A 214 21.44 -4.57 -2.63
C TYR A 214 22.70 -3.76 -2.32
N PHE A 215 23.79 -4.37 -1.85
CA PHE A 215 25.00 -3.66 -1.38
C PHE A 215 26.25 -4.13 -2.14
N HIS A 216 26.39 -3.65 -3.38
CA HIS A 216 27.47 -4.05 -4.29
C HIS A 216 28.75 -3.23 -4.10
N GLY A 217 29.90 -3.91 -4.03
CA GLY A 217 31.22 -3.27 -4.04
C GLY A 217 31.53 -2.42 -2.80
N GLU A 218 32.50 -1.52 -2.94
CA GLU A 218 32.76 -0.48 -1.95
C GLU A 218 31.73 0.62 -2.07
N GLN A 219 31.03 0.92 -0.97
CA GLN A 219 29.95 1.89 -0.94
C GLN A 219 30.18 2.91 0.17
N SER A 220 29.87 4.17 -0.13
CA SER A 220 29.78 5.22 0.86
C SER A 220 28.62 4.96 1.83
N ILE A 221 28.67 5.61 2.99
CA ILE A 221 27.57 5.53 3.98
C ILE A 221 26.23 6.04 3.42
N PHE A 222 26.25 6.90 2.41
CA PHE A 222 25.05 7.44 1.77
C PHE A 222 24.46 6.47 0.75
N GLU A 223 25.30 5.74 0.00
CA GLU A 223 24.85 4.68 -0.90
C GLU A 223 24.26 3.50 -0.11
N ILE A 224 24.89 3.11 0.99
CA ILE A 224 24.34 2.08 1.89
C ILE A 224 22.99 2.52 2.44
N ARG A 225 22.84 3.78 2.87
CA ARG A 225 21.53 4.32 3.27
C ARG A 225 20.52 4.18 2.12
N ASN A 226 20.82 4.73 0.94
CA ASN A 226 19.87 4.75 -0.17
C ASN A 226 19.42 3.33 -0.54
N ASN A 227 20.35 2.39 -0.64
CA ASN A 227 20.06 1.01 -1.00
C ASN A 227 19.26 0.28 0.09
N PHE A 228 19.51 0.58 1.37
CA PHE A 228 18.72 0.04 2.46
C PHE A 228 17.28 0.58 2.45
N LEU A 229 17.09 1.88 2.19
CA LEU A 229 15.75 2.47 2.08
C LEU A 229 14.98 1.93 0.86
N ASP A 230 15.65 1.79 -0.28
CA ASP A 230 15.08 1.14 -1.48
C ASP A 230 14.68 -0.32 -1.20
N LEU A 231 15.53 -1.07 -0.48
CA LEU A 231 15.23 -2.45 -0.06
C LEU A 231 13.96 -2.52 0.78
N LEU A 232 13.83 -1.68 1.80
CA LEU A 232 12.64 -1.66 2.64
C LEU A 232 11.38 -1.29 1.83
N GLY A 233 11.49 -0.33 0.90
CA GLY A 233 10.41 0.01 -0.02
C GLY A 233 10.00 -1.16 -0.91
N ASP A 234 10.99 -1.89 -1.44
CA ASP A 234 10.74 -3.08 -2.27
C ASP A 234 9.97 -4.15 -1.50
N VAL A 235 10.44 -4.50 -0.28
CA VAL A 235 9.87 -5.58 0.53
C VAL A 235 8.49 -5.22 1.08
N PHE A 236 8.29 -3.97 1.52
CA PHE A 236 7.06 -3.57 2.19
C PHE A 236 5.99 -3.00 1.27
N PHE A 237 6.28 -2.68 0.01
CA PHE A 237 5.28 -2.02 -0.84
C PHE A 237 5.37 -2.48 -2.29
N VAL A 238 6.54 -2.36 -2.92
CA VAL A 238 6.66 -2.55 -4.37
C VAL A 238 6.44 -4.01 -4.78
N VAL A 239 7.16 -4.96 -4.17
CA VAL A 239 7.03 -6.39 -4.49
C VAL A 239 5.63 -6.91 -4.17
N PRO A 240 5.07 -6.68 -2.96
CA PRO A 240 3.69 -7.07 -2.67
C PRO A 240 2.64 -6.46 -3.62
N GLY A 241 2.80 -5.18 -3.99
CA GLY A 241 1.94 -4.49 -4.95
C GLY A 241 1.97 -5.15 -6.32
N LEU A 242 3.17 -5.45 -6.83
CA LEU A 242 3.35 -6.11 -8.13
C LEU A 242 2.79 -7.55 -8.14
N ILE A 243 2.99 -8.31 -7.06
CA ILE A 243 2.41 -9.66 -6.94
C ILE A 243 0.88 -9.59 -6.90
N THR A 244 0.30 -8.67 -6.13
CA THR A 244 -1.14 -8.44 -6.10
C THR A 244 -1.68 -8.08 -7.49
N ALA A 245 -0.99 -7.20 -8.22
CA ALA A 245 -1.36 -6.82 -9.58
C ALA A 245 -1.31 -7.99 -10.57
N ARG A 246 -0.30 -8.86 -10.49
CA ARG A 246 -0.22 -10.10 -11.28
C ARG A 246 -1.38 -11.05 -10.95
N CYS A 247 -1.68 -11.27 -9.67
CA CYS A 247 -2.81 -12.11 -9.27
C CYS A 247 -4.17 -11.55 -9.74
N HIS A 248 -4.39 -10.24 -9.63
CA HIS A 248 -5.61 -9.59 -10.12
C HIS A 248 -5.74 -9.68 -11.64
N ARG A 249 -4.65 -9.44 -12.38
CA ARG A 249 -4.58 -9.60 -13.84
C ARG A 249 -4.98 -11.01 -14.24
N ASP A 250 -4.39 -12.01 -13.58
CA ASP A 250 -4.61 -13.42 -13.89
C ASP A 250 -6.00 -13.92 -13.44
N ALA A 251 -6.68 -13.18 -12.55
CA ALA A 251 -8.07 -13.41 -12.16
C ALA A 251 -9.10 -12.84 -13.16
N GLY A 252 -8.66 -12.02 -14.14
CA GLY A 252 -9.42 -11.69 -15.34
C GLY A 252 -10.08 -10.31 -15.39
N ALA A 253 -10.09 -9.53 -14.30
CA ALA A 253 -10.53 -8.13 -14.37
C ALA A 253 -9.41 -7.19 -14.86
N PRO A 254 -9.74 -6.05 -15.47
CA PRO A 254 -8.75 -5.05 -15.88
C PRO A 254 -7.93 -4.52 -14.71
N VAL A 255 -6.61 -4.53 -14.85
CA VAL A 255 -5.68 -3.95 -13.88
C VAL A 255 -4.90 -2.82 -14.55
N TYR A 256 -4.62 -1.76 -13.79
CA TYR A 256 -3.72 -0.68 -14.19
C TYR A 256 -2.72 -0.45 -13.06
N PHE A 257 -1.45 -0.31 -13.42
CA PHE A 257 -0.39 -0.08 -12.42
C PHE A 257 0.25 1.29 -12.61
N TYR A 258 0.58 1.98 -11.52
CA TYR A 258 1.42 3.19 -11.56
C TYR A 258 2.60 3.13 -10.60
N GLU A 259 3.64 3.90 -10.94
CA GLU A 259 4.68 4.32 -9.99
C GLU A 259 4.67 5.85 -9.96
N PHE A 260 4.43 6.44 -8.80
CA PHE A 260 4.51 7.89 -8.61
C PHE A 260 5.95 8.29 -8.30
N GLN A 261 6.47 9.26 -9.05
CA GLN A 261 7.89 9.57 -9.08
C GLN A 261 8.22 11.04 -8.77
N HIS A 262 7.20 11.89 -8.73
CA HIS A 262 7.38 13.33 -8.50
C HIS A 262 7.58 13.66 -7.01
N ARG A 263 8.63 14.41 -6.69
CA ARG A 263 8.84 14.96 -5.35
C ARG A 263 8.09 16.29 -5.22
N PRO A 264 7.06 16.39 -4.35
CA PRO A 264 6.27 17.62 -4.23
C PRO A 264 7.10 18.83 -3.77
N HIS A 265 6.87 20.00 -4.36
CA HIS A 265 7.61 21.22 -4.09
C HIS A 265 7.47 21.68 -2.63
N CYS A 266 6.29 21.49 -2.03
CA CYS A 266 6.02 21.83 -0.63
C CYS A 266 6.96 21.11 0.36
N PHE A 267 7.61 20.02 -0.06
CA PHE A 267 8.57 19.27 0.74
C PHE A 267 10.04 19.62 0.50
N LYS A 268 10.31 20.64 -0.31
CA LYS A 268 11.67 21.06 -0.65
C LYS A 268 12.52 21.30 0.60
N ASP A 269 11.95 21.97 1.60
CA ASP A 269 12.65 22.44 2.80
C ASP A 269 12.44 21.53 4.03
N SER A 270 11.42 20.66 4.02
CA SER A 270 11.09 19.77 5.15
C SER A 270 11.58 18.33 4.99
N LYS A 271 11.84 17.87 3.75
CA LYS A 271 12.45 16.56 3.46
C LYS A 271 13.89 16.72 2.96
N PRO A 272 14.83 15.84 3.35
CA PRO A 272 16.20 15.85 2.81
C PRO A 272 16.23 15.71 1.28
N ALA A 273 17.24 16.30 0.64
CA ALA A 273 17.33 16.36 -0.83
C ALA A 273 17.45 14.99 -1.54
N PHE A 274 17.87 13.94 -0.84
CA PHE A 274 17.95 12.59 -1.41
C PHE A 274 16.59 11.88 -1.51
N VAL A 275 15.56 12.41 -0.83
CA VAL A 275 14.23 11.83 -0.79
C VAL A 275 13.51 12.16 -2.09
N LYS A 276 13.04 11.13 -2.81
CA LYS A 276 12.24 11.24 -4.04
C LYS A 276 10.74 11.34 -3.70
N ALA A 277 9.86 10.64 -4.43
CA ALA A 277 8.46 10.50 -4.05
C ALA A 277 8.35 9.51 -2.88
N ASP A 278 8.11 10.04 -1.69
CA ASP A 278 8.04 9.31 -0.43
C ASP A 278 6.61 8.79 -0.19
N HIS A 279 6.42 7.89 0.77
CA HIS A 279 5.08 7.37 1.11
C HIS A 279 4.07 8.49 1.34
N THR A 280 2.83 8.33 0.84
CA THR A 280 1.70 9.29 0.90
C THR A 280 1.81 10.55 0.01
N ASP A 281 2.92 10.77 -0.71
CA ASP A 281 3.12 12.02 -1.46
C ASP A 281 2.09 12.23 -2.60
N GLU A 282 1.57 11.15 -3.18
CA GLU A 282 0.60 11.13 -4.28
C GLU A 282 -0.81 11.59 -3.87
N ILE A 283 -1.20 11.37 -2.61
CA ILE A 283 -2.56 11.64 -2.11
C ILE A 283 -2.96 13.10 -2.37
N ARG A 284 -2.00 14.02 -2.18
CA ARG A 284 -2.16 15.46 -2.37
C ARG A 284 -2.63 15.82 -3.78
N PHE A 285 -2.19 15.04 -4.77
CA PHE A 285 -2.54 15.22 -6.17
C PHE A 285 -3.91 14.60 -6.47
N VAL A 286 -4.21 13.43 -5.90
CA VAL A 286 -5.48 12.70 -6.08
C VAL A 286 -6.66 13.46 -5.49
N PHE A 287 -6.49 14.10 -4.32
CA PHE A 287 -7.54 14.90 -3.69
C PHE A 287 -7.63 16.33 -4.23
N GLY A 288 -6.73 16.75 -5.12
CA GLY A 288 -6.71 18.11 -5.63
C GLY A 288 -6.30 19.14 -4.58
N GLY A 289 -5.41 18.78 -3.65
CA GLY A 289 -5.00 19.60 -2.51
C GLY A 289 -4.51 21.00 -2.91
N ALA A 290 -3.94 21.13 -4.11
CA ALA A 290 -3.45 22.40 -4.65
C ALA A 290 -4.56 23.42 -4.98
N PHE A 291 -5.82 22.97 -5.00
CA PHE A 291 -7.01 23.77 -5.31
C PHE A 291 -7.85 24.08 -4.07
N LEU A 292 -7.50 23.50 -2.92
CA LEU A 292 -8.19 23.73 -1.66
C LEU A 292 -7.74 25.05 -1.01
N LYS A 293 -8.64 25.65 -0.23
CA LYS A 293 -8.40 26.87 0.56
C LYS A 293 -9.05 26.70 1.92
N GLY A 294 -8.41 27.17 2.99
CA GLY A 294 -8.96 27.14 4.35
C GLY A 294 -8.11 26.34 5.32
N ASP A 295 -8.73 25.72 6.32
CA ASP A 295 -8.04 25.09 7.46
C ASP A 295 -7.44 23.69 7.14
N VAL A 296 -7.80 23.09 6.00
CA VAL A 296 -7.27 21.80 5.53
C VAL A 296 -6.45 22.06 4.26
N VAL A 297 -5.17 22.40 4.42
CA VAL A 297 -4.25 22.62 3.30
C VAL A 297 -3.33 21.43 3.16
N MET A 298 -3.64 20.54 2.21
CA MET A 298 -2.81 19.36 1.92
C MET A 298 -1.63 19.67 0.99
N PHE A 299 -1.69 20.76 0.22
CA PHE A 299 -0.71 21.03 -0.84
C PHE A 299 -0.46 22.54 -1.05
N GLU A 300 0.12 23.15 -0.02
CA GLU A 300 0.44 24.57 -0.01
C GLU A 300 1.60 24.89 -0.98
N GLY A 301 1.48 25.96 -1.76
CA GLY A 301 2.56 26.43 -2.65
C GLY A 301 2.83 25.55 -3.87
N ALA A 302 1.86 24.75 -4.32
CA ALA A 302 2.00 23.91 -5.52
C ALA A 302 2.32 24.74 -6.78
N THR A 303 3.26 24.27 -7.60
CA THR A 303 3.60 24.90 -8.89
C THR A 303 2.49 24.70 -9.93
N GLU A 304 2.54 25.43 -11.04
CA GLU A 304 1.55 25.26 -12.12
C GLU A 304 1.66 23.88 -12.79
N GLU A 305 2.87 23.34 -12.89
CA GLU A 305 3.10 21.97 -13.39
C GLU A 305 2.53 20.92 -12.44
N GLU A 306 2.63 21.13 -11.12
CA GLU A 306 2.04 20.25 -10.11
C GLU A 306 0.52 20.30 -10.11
N LYS A 307 -0.07 21.49 -10.26
CA LYS A 307 -1.51 21.65 -10.46
C LYS A 307 -1.96 20.89 -11.71
N LEU A 308 -1.21 20.99 -12.81
CA LEU A 308 -1.52 20.26 -14.03
C LEU A 308 -1.41 18.73 -13.83
N LEU A 309 -0.40 18.26 -13.11
CA LEU A 309 -0.27 16.85 -12.74
C LEU A 309 -1.47 16.40 -11.87
N SER A 310 -1.87 17.19 -10.88
CA SER A 310 -3.02 16.90 -10.03
C SER A 310 -4.32 16.82 -10.84
N ARG A 311 -4.55 17.74 -11.78
CA ARG A 311 -5.70 17.65 -12.70
C ARG A 311 -5.71 16.36 -13.53
N LYS A 312 -4.54 15.92 -14.01
CA LYS A 312 -4.43 14.64 -14.75
C LYS A 312 -4.72 13.45 -13.86
N MET A 313 -4.16 13.42 -12.65
CA MET A 313 -4.39 12.33 -11.68
C MET A 313 -5.86 12.25 -11.27
N MET A 314 -6.49 13.36 -10.86
CA MET A 314 -7.93 13.38 -10.56
C MET A 314 -8.76 12.84 -11.73
N ARG A 315 -8.45 13.24 -12.96
CA ARG A 315 -9.13 12.74 -14.16
C ARG A 315 -8.94 11.25 -14.37
N TYR A 316 -7.74 10.70 -14.21
CA TYR A 316 -7.49 9.25 -14.30
C TYR A 316 -8.31 8.47 -13.26
N TRP A 317 -8.27 8.90 -12.00
CA TRP A 317 -8.99 8.26 -10.89
C TRP A 317 -10.51 8.31 -11.11
N ALA A 318 -11.03 9.45 -11.55
CA ALA A 318 -12.45 9.60 -11.82
C ALA A 318 -12.91 8.86 -13.08
N ASN A 319 -12.13 8.84 -14.17
CA ASN A 319 -12.44 8.04 -15.36
C ASN A 319 -12.52 6.56 -15.00
N PHE A 320 -11.55 6.09 -14.22
CA PHE A 320 -11.54 4.74 -13.71
C PHE A 320 -12.75 4.49 -12.82
N ALA A 321 -13.11 5.41 -11.93
CA ALA A 321 -14.29 5.27 -11.09
C ALA A 321 -15.61 5.18 -11.89
N ARG A 322 -15.71 5.86 -13.03
CA ARG A 322 -16.90 5.80 -13.90
C ARG A 322 -16.95 4.52 -14.74
N THR A 323 -15.81 4.06 -15.26
CA THR A 323 -15.81 3.09 -16.38
C THR A 323 -14.97 1.82 -16.12
N GLY A 324 -14.15 1.80 -15.07
CA GLY A 324 -13.13 0.78 -14.86
C GLY A 324 -11.91 0.94 -15.77
N ASN A 325 -11.80 2.05 -16.49
CA ASN A 325 -10.67 2.41 -17.35
C ASN A 325 -10.22 3.86 -17.06
N PRO A 326 -8.95 4.10 -16.70
CA PRO A 326 -8.49 5.46 -16.37
C PRO A 326 -8.36 6.36 -17.62
N ASN A 327 -8.29 5.79 -18.82
CA ASN A 327 -8.06 6.55 -20.05
C ASN A 327 -9.24 7.46 -20.41
N GLY A 328 -8.94 8.59 -21.05
CA GLY A 328 -9.92 9.55 -21.54
C GLY A 328 -9.29 10.67 -22.37
N ALA A 329 -10.11 11.57 -22.92
CA ALA A 329 -9.63 12.68 -23.71
C ALA A 329 -8.70 13.61 -22.90
N GLY A 330 -7.63 14.10 -23.52
CA GLY A 330 -6.67 15.02 -22.89
C GLY A 330 -5.66 14.36 -21.96
N LEU A 331 -5.66 13.03 -21.84
CA LEU A 331 -4.71 12.27 -21.03
C LEU A 331 -3.78 11.43 -21.89
N PRO A 332 -2.48 11.31 -21.52
CA PRO A 332 -1.63 10.26 -22.02
C PRO A 332 -2.25 8.87 -21.81
N ARG A 333 -1.92 7.93 -22.70
CA ARG A 333 -2.45 6.56 -22.58
C ARG A 333 -1.83 5.86 -21.39
N TRP A 334 -2.69 5.35 -20.50
CA TRP A 334 -2.33 4.42 -19.43
C TRP A 334 -2.62 2.99 -19.91
N PRO A 335 -1.59 2.17 -20.19
CA PRO A 335 -1.81 0.78 -20.62
C PRO A 335 -2.40 -0.06 -19.49
N ALA A 336 -3.23 -1.04 -19.85
CA ALA A 336 -3.61 -2.09 -18.91
C ALA A 336 -2.36 -2.88 -18.51
N TYR A 337 -2.29 -3.29 -17.25
CA TYR A 337 -1.22 -4.12 -16.70
C TYR A 337 -1.44 -5.58 -17.13
N ASP A 338 -1.06 -5.89 -18.36
CA ASP A 338 -1.17 -7.22 -18.96
C ASP A 338 0.14 -8.01 -18.83
N GLN A 339 0.35 -9.02 -19.68
CA GLN A 339 1.58 -9.84 -19.68
C GLN A 339 2.85 -9.04 -20.04
N LYS A 340 2.70 -7.84 -20.63
CA LYS A 340 3.83 -6.94 -20.87
C LYS A 340 4.25 -6.20 -19.60
N GLU A 341 3.41 -6.17 -18.56
CA GLU A 341 3.67 -5.49 -17.29
C GLU A 341 4.01 -4.00 -17.47
N GLN A 342 3.28 -3.35 -18.37
CA GLN A 342 3.41 -1.91 -18.59
C GLN A 342 2.68 -1.13 -17.50
N TYR A 343 3.31 -0.06 -17.01
CA TYR A 343 2.77 0.77 -15.93
C TYR A 343 2.97 2.25 -16.25
N LEU A 344 2.14 3.11 -15.67
CA LEU A 344 2.24 4.56 -15.84
C LEU A 344 3.24 5.13 -14.82
N GLN A 345 4.22 5.88 -15.30
CA GLN A 345 5.13 6.66 -14.46
C GLN A 345 4.50 8.05 -14.28
N LEU A 346 4.03 8.32 -13.07
CA LEU A 346 3.41 9.58 -12.70
C LEU A 346 4.48 10.55 -12.21
N ASP A 347 4.93 11.39 -13.13
CA ASP A 347 5.78 12.55 -12.90
C ASP A 347 5.20 13.74 -13.68
N LEU A 348 5.81 14.93 -13.59
CA LEU A 348 5.43 16.10 -14.40
C LEU A 348 5.39 15.76 -15.91
N ASN A 349 6.34 14.92 -16.34
CA ASN A 349 6.38 14.31 -17.67
C ASN A 349 5.95 12.84 -17.59
N LEU A 350 4.67 12.57 -17.83
CA LEU A 350 4.14 11.21 -17.77
C LEU A 350 4.75 10.33 -18.86
N SER A 351 5.19 9.14 -18.48
CA SER A 351 5.75 8.13 -19.38
C SER A 351 5.23 6.74 -19.04
N VAL A 352 5.46 5.77 -19.92
CA VAL A 352 5.11 4.37 -19.70
C VAL A 352 6.38 3.57 -19.46
N GLY A 353 6.46 2.93 -18.29
CA GLY A 353 7.49 1.96 -17.97
C GLY A 353 7.04 0.52 -18.30
N GLN A 354 7.96 -0.42 -18.18
CA GLN A 354 7.70 -1.84 -18.38
C GLN A 354 8.52 -2.67 -17.38
N GLY A 355 7.90 -3.67 -16.75
CA GLY A 355 8.60 -4.62 -15.87
C GLY A 355 9.23 -3.98 -14.64
N LEU A 356 8.46 -3.17 -13.92
CA LEU A 356 8.92 -2.47 -12.70
C LEU A 356 9.59 -3.46 -11.74
N ARG A 357 10.84 -3.18 -11.36
CA ARG A 357 11.62 -3.97 -10.38
C ARG A 357 11.65 -5.49 -10.68
N ALA A 358 11.55 -5.93 -11.94
CA ALA A 358 11.41 -7.35 -12.30
C ALA A 358 12.45 -8.27 -11.63
N GLN A 359 13.73 -7.87 -11.62
CA GLN A 359 14.81 -8.62 -10.97
C GLN A 359 14.64 -8.72 -9.44
N LYS A 360 14.17 -7.65 -8.78
CA LYS A 360 13.92 -7.66 -7.34
C LYS A 360 12.74 -8.54 -6.99
N VAL A 361 11.69 -8.53 -7.81
CA VAL A 361 10.55 -9.43 -7.63
C VAL A 361 11.01 -10.89 -7.74
N GLU A 362 11.80 -11.24 -8.76
CA GLU A 362 12.36 -12.59 -8.89
C GLU A 362 13.23 -12.97 -7.69
N PHE A 363 14.10 -12.06 -7.24
CA PHE A 363 14.94 -12.29 -6.06
C PHE A 363 14.13 -12.62 -4.80
N TRP A 364 13.16 -11.76 -4.45
CA TRP A 364 12.38 -11.92 -3.22
C TRP A 364 11.37 -13.06 -3.28
N MET A 365 10.84 -13.35 -4.47
CA MET A 365 9.75 -14.31 -4.65
C MET A 365 10.21 -15.68 -5.12
N GLU A 366 11.44 -15.85 -5.58
CA GLU A 366 11.92 -17.14 -6.08
C GLU A 366 13.32 -17.46 -5.53
N THR A 367 14.29 -16.61 -5.79
CA THR A 367 15.72 -16.89 -5.50
C THR A 367 15.99 -17.06 -4.01
N LEU A 368 15.62 -16.06 -3.18
CA LEU A 368 15.87 -16.11 -1.74
C LEU A 368 15.11 -17.25 -1.03
N PRO A 369 13.79 -17.46 -1.27
CA PRO A 369 13.08 -18.62 -0.73
C PRO A 369 13.75 -19.97 -1.07
N LEU A 370 14.19 -20.15 -2.33
CA LEU A 370 14.82 -21.39 -2.79
C LEU A 370 16.16 -21.65 -2.05
N ILE A 371 16.96 -20.60 -1.87
CA ILE A 371 18.22 -20.67 -1.10
C ILE A 371 17.96 -21.06 0.37
N MET A 372 16.93 -20.48 0.98
CA MET A 372 16.57 -20.78 2.36
C MET A 372 16.06 -22.23 2.52
N ALA A 373 15.25 -22.71 1.58
CA ALA A 373 14.73 -24.08 1.59
C ALA A 373 15.83 -25.14 1.42
N THR A 374 16.75 -24.92 0.48
CA THR A 374 17.87 -25.84 0.20
C THR A 374 18.87 -25.93 1.35
N SER A 375 19.00 -24.88 2.15
CA SER A 375 19.86 -24.86 3.35
C SER A 375 19.20 -25.51 4.58
N GLY A 376 17.88 -25.71 4.56
CA GLY A 376 17.08 -26.22 5.69
C GLY A 376 16.72 -27.72 5.63
N GLY A 377 17.16 -28.45 4.61
CA GLY A 377 16.97 -29.91 4.51
C GLY A 377 15.54 -30.40 4.19
N ALA A 378 14.59 -29.51 3.87
CA ALA A 378 13.22 -29.90 3.50
C ALA A 378 12.98 -29.75 1.98
N GLN A 379 12.54 -30.83 1.33
CA GLN A 379 12.00 -30.80 -0.02
C GLN A 379 10.57 -30.23 0.01
N LEU A 380 10.33 -29.19 -0.78
CA LEU A 380 9.05 -28.51 -0.84
C LEU A 380 8.73 -28.18 -2.31
N GLY A 381 7.49 -28.48 -2.72
CA GLY A 381 7.04 -28.43 -4.11
C GLY A 381 6.87 -27.01 -4.70
N PRO A 382 6.49 -26.89 -5.98
CA PRO A 382 6.51 -25.64 -6.77
C PRO A 382 5.59 -24.50 -6.28
N LEU A 383 4.82 -24.71 -5.21
CA LEU A 383 4.01 -23.69 -4.52
C LEU A 383 4.83 -22.86 -3.50
N CYS A 384 6.12 -23.16 -3.30
CA CYS A 384 6.91 -22.63 -2.18
C CYS A 384 7.63 -21.30 -2.41
N SER A 385 7.57 -20.75 -3.63
CA SER A 385 8.21 -19.47 -3.97
C SER A 385 7.60 -18.30 -3.18
N PHE A 386 6.30 -18.37 -2.85
CA PHE A 386 5.59 -17.28 -2.16
C PHE A 386 5.67 -17.33 -0.62
N ILE A 387 6.39 -18.30 -0.04
CA ILE A 387 6.52 -18.49 1.40
C ILE A 387 7.18 -17.28 2.09
N PHE A 388 8.05 -16.53 1.40
CA PHE A 388 8.76 -15.40 2.00
C PHE A 388 7.83 -14.32 2.56
N LEU A 389 6.77 -13.94 1.85
CA LEU A 389 5.77 -12.99 2.34
C LEU A 389 5.01 -13.52 3.57
N SER A 390 4.94 -14.84 3.76
CA SER A 390 4.26 -15.46 4.90
C SER A 390 5.14 -15.67 6.15
N LEU A 391 6.47 -15.55 6.00
CA LEU A 391 7.46 -15.79 7.06
C LEU A 391 7.93 -14.52 7.78
N LEU A 392 7.68 -13.34 7.21
CA LEU A 392 8.04 -12.08 7.86
C LEU A 392 7.04 -11.80 8.98
N LEU A 393 7.53 -11.76 10.22
CA LEU A 393 6.72 -11.39 11.39
C LEU A 393 6.41 -9.89 11.39
N PRO A 394 5.34 -9.46 12.10
CA PRO A 394 4.95 -8.06 12.18
C PRO A 394 6.04 -7.20 12.84
N PHE A 395 6.58 -6.25 12.08
CA PHE A 395 7.46 -5.20 12.57
C PHE A 395 6.85 -3.82 12.30
N PHE A 396 6.11 -3.31 13.28
CA PHE A 396 5.75 -1.89 13.51
C PHE A 396 5.08 -1.80 14.90
N SER A 397 5.84 -1.94 15.98
CA SER A 397 5.33 -1.82 17.37
C SER A 397 5.49 -0.42 17.98
N SER A 398 5.91 0.58 17.21
CA SER A 398 6.47 1.83 17.77
C SER A 398 5.70 3.12 17.48
N PHE A 399 4.52 3.06 16.87
CA PHE A 399 3.71 4.28 16.61
C PHE A 399 3.09 4.92 17.89
N SER A 400 3.39 4.42 19.09
CA SER A 400 2.75 4.84 20.34
C SER A 400 3.29 6.13 20.96
N HIS A 401 4.36 6.74 20.45
CA HIS A 401 4.98 7.91 21.08
C HIS A 401 5.17 9.10 20.12
N GLY A 402 4.20 10.02 20.13
CA GLY A 402 4.47 11.46 20.01
C GLY A 402 4.15 12.13 18.67
N GLY A 403 3.27 13.14 18.74
CA GLY A 403 3.22 14.26 17.81
C GLY A 403 2.34 14.07 16.59
N GLY A 404 1.13 14.62 16.63
CA GLY A 404 0.33 14.85 15.42
C GLY A 404 1.12 15.73 14.45
N ILE A 405 1.43 15.18 13.28
CA ILE A 405 1.86 15.96 12.12
C ILE A 405 0.65 16.00 11.20
N SER A 406 0.20 17.21 10.87
CA SER A 406 -0.75 17.46 9.80
C SER A 406 -0.19 16.88 8.51
N VAL A 407 -0.91 15.91 7.94
CA VAL A 407 -0.68 15.44 6.56
C VAL A 407 -0.94 16.58 5.59
#